data_AF-U1QA78-F1
#
_entry.id   AF-U1QA78-F1
#
_cell.length_a   1.000
_cell.length_b   1.000
_cell.length_c   1.000
_cell.angle_alpha   90.00
_cell.angle_beta   90.00
_cell.angle_gamma   90.00
#
_symmetry.space_group_name_H-M   'P 1'
#
loop_
_entity.id
_entity.type
_entity.pdbx_description
1 polymer ?
#
loop_
_entity_poly.entity_id
_entity_poly.type
_entity_poly.pdbx_seq_one_letter_code
_entity_poly.pdbx_strand_id
1 'polypeptide(L)'
;MAAPTRRSLLLLGSLTGVGMLAGCVVIQQPNREPSEEPSPEPSRQLAKKPVLYLYPSTTTDLSVSLDYKGTLTYTYPTPQTQADGRVTWQVTASPNGDIADATGRHYPSLFWEGEEPTAFAQDEGFIVDADAATGFLEEKLSVLGLDQREAAEFITFWGPRIAERGRALVTFATDEYARRAVYRFTDTSSGAEIVPETFIRVYVVIGEVPQTPVPEQELVPAPARTGFTAVEWGGTER
;
A
#
# COMPACT_ATOMS: atom_id res chain seq x y z
N MET A 1 38.89 13.33 53.45
CA MET A 1 38.21 12.74 54.63
C MET A 1 37.33 11.62 54.10
N ALA A 2 37.86 10.40 53.96
CA ALA A 2 38.03 9.36 54.99
C ALA A 2 36.90 8.32 54.86
N ALA A 3 37.23 7.17 54.27
CA ALA A 3 36.53 5.90 54.51
C ALA A 3 36.80 5.43 55.95
N PRO A 4 35.93 4.60 56.56
CA PRO A 4 36.09 3.13 56.48
C PRO A 4 34.73 2.37 56.43
N THR A 5 34.55 1.15 55.90
CA THR A 5 35.08 -0.21 56.17
C THR A 5 34.61 -0.87 57.49
N ARG A 6 33.87 -2.00 57.38
CA ARG A 6 34.09 -3.35 58.00
C ARG A 6 32.78 -4.07 58.38
N ARG A 7 32.48 -5.24 57.78
CA ARG A 7 32.78 -6.64 58.17
C ARG A 7 31.65 -7.34 58.97
N SER A 8 31.04 -8.32 58.29
CA SER A 8 30.83 -9.73 58.66
C SER A 8 30.51 -10.12 60.11
N LEU A 9 29.43 -10.92 60.29
CA LEU A 9 29.43 -12.07 61.20
C LEU A 9 28.30 -13.07 60.86
N LEU A 10 28.71 -14.33 60.65
CA LEU A 10 27.89 -15.55 60.65
C LEU A 10 27.54 -15.95 62.08
N LEU A 11 26.39 -16.60 62.29
CA LEU A 11 26.19 -17.55 63.39
C LEU A 11 25.11 -18.59 63.07
N LEU A 12 25.40 -19.81 63.52
CA LEU A 12 24.76 -21.10 63.25
C LEU A 12 23.56 -21.41 64.16
N GLY A 13 22.76 -22.40 63.71
CA GLY A 13 22.00 -23.36 64.55
C GLY A 13 20.61 -22.89 64.96
N SER A 14 19.55 -23.70 65.03
CA SER A 14 19.46 -25.16 65.26
C SER A 14 18.06 -25.69 64.90
N LEU A 15 17.98 -26.99 64.61
CA LEU A 15 16.79 -27.79 64.33
C LEU A 15 15.78 -27.86 65.48
N THR A 16 14.49 -27.82 65.14
CA THR A 16 13.37 -28.71 65.55
C THR A 16 12.26 -28.44 64.51
N GLY A 17 11.49 -29.36 63.93
CA GLY A 17 11.12 -30.72 64.23
C GLY A 17 9.60 -30.84 64.01
N VAL A 18 9.17 -31.78 63.15
CA VAL A 18 7.79 -32.32 62.97
C VAL A 18 6.88 -31.58 61.96
N GLY A 19 6.72 -32.17 60.77
CA GLY A 19 5.63 -31.90 59.84
C GLY A 19 5.05 -33.21 59.32
N MET A 20 3.82 -33.53 59.73
CA MET A 20 3.02 -34.66 59.23
C MET A 20 1.96 -34.16 58.23
N LEU A 21 2.02 -34.74 57.03
CA LEU A 21 0.99 -35.04 56.01
C LEU A 21 -0.42 -34.42 56.13
N ALA A 22 -0.89 -33.76 55.05
CA ALA A 22 -2.23 -33.98 54.46
C ALA A 22 -2.40 -33.26 53.09
N GLY A 23 -2.69 -34.06 52.06
CA GLY A 23 -3.59 -33.81 50.92
C GLY A 23 -3.58 -32.48 50.15
N CYS A 24 -3.07 -32.49 48.92
CA CYS A 24 -3.41 -31.48 47.90
C CYS A 24 -4.83 -31.76 47.35
N VAL A 25 -5.74 -30.81 47.55
CA VAL A 25 -7.04 -30.75 46.87
C VAL A 25 -6.82 -30.20 45.46
N VAL A 26 -7.16 -30.99 44.45
CA VAL A 26 -7.30 -30.53 43.06
C VAL A 26 -8.71 -29.96 42.92
N ILE A 27 -8.82 -28.64 42.72
CA ILE A 27 -10.08 -27.99 42.36
C ILE A 27 -10.24 -28.11 40.85
N GLN A 28 -11.21 -28.93 40.44
CA GLN A 28 -11.60 -29.15 39.06
C GLN A 28 -12.68 -28.12 38.68
N GLN A 29 -12.37 -27.19 37.76
CA GLN A 29 -13.37 -26.26 37.19
C GLN A 29 -14.28 -27.01 36.21
N PRO A 30 -15.62 -26.82 36.26
CA PRO A 30 -16.54 -27.49 35.35
C PRO A 30 -16.67 -26.73 34.01
N ASN A 31 -16.68 -27.50 32.92
CA ASN A 31 -17.23 -27.25 31.58
C ASN A 31 -17.35 -25.80 31.09
N ARG A 32 -16.43 -25.43 30.18
CA ARG A 32 -16.58 -24.30 29.26
C ARG A 32 -17.11 -24.87 27.93
N GLU A 33 -18.31 -24.45 27.51
CA GLU A 33 -18.87 -24.82 26.20
C GLU A 33 -17.99 -24.28 25.05
N PRO A 34 -17.92 -24.96 23.89
CA PRO A 34 -17.18 -24.47 22.74
C PRO A 34 -17.90 -23.26 22.15
N SER A 35 -17.30 -22.08 22.26
CA SER A 35 -17.68 -20.88 21.54
C SER A 35 -17.62 -21.13 20.02
N GLU A 36 -18.74 -20.91 19.33
CA GLU A 36 -18.82 -20.89 17.87
C GLU A 36 -17.80 -19.88 17.32
N GLU A 37 -16.83 -20.35 16.54
CA GLU A 37 -15.90 -19.47 15.83
C GLU A 37 -16.68 -18.64 14.80
N PRO A 38 -16.45 -17.31 14.71
CA PRO A 38 -17.13 -16.49 13.72
C PRO A 38 -16.75 -16.96 12.32
N SER A 39 -17.75 -17.12 11.46
CA SER A 39 -17.56 -17.44 10.04
C SER A 39 -16.62 -16.42 9.39
N PRO A 40 -15.67 -16.83 8.53
CA PRO A 40 -14.71 -15.91 7.93
C PRO A 40 -15.46 -14.89 7.05
N GLU A 41 -15.36 -13.61 7.41
CA GLU A 41 -15.73 -12.51 6.53
C GLU A 41 -14.99 -12.68 5.19
N PRO A 42 -15.63 -12.43 4.04
CA PRO A 42 -14.95 -12.48 2.75
C PRO A 42 -13.75 -11.53 2.78
N SER A 43 -12.57 -12.02 2.37
CA SER A 43 -11.34 -11.24 2.32
C SER A 43 -11.51 -10.04 1.40
N ARG A 44 -11.70 -8.86 1.97
CA ARG A 44 -11.73 -7.61 1.21
C ARG A 44 -10.34 -7.34 0.65
N GLN A 45 -10.25 -7.16 -0.66
CA GLN A 45 -9.00 -6.76 -1.31
C GLN A 45 -8.73 -5.30 -1.00
N LEU A 46 -7.50 -4.99 -0.62
CA LEU A 46 -7.05 -3.63 -0.36
C LEU A 46 -6.28 -3.14 -1.58
N ALA A 47 -6.70 -2.01 -2.17
CA ALA A 47 -5.86 -1.20 -3.03
C ALA A 47 -4.70 -0.67 -2.20
N LYS A 48 -3.49 -1.15 -2.50
CA LYS A 48 -2.26 -0.84 -1.79
C LYS A 48 -1.41 0.11 -2.61
N LYS A 49 -1.04 1.22 -1.97
CA LYS A 49 -0.12 2.22 -2.51
C LYS A 49 -0.44 2.75 -3.91
N PRO A 50 -1.69 3.16 -4.24
CA PRO A 50 -1.87 4.24 -5.20
C PRO A 50 -1.03 5.47 -4.84
N VAL A 51 -0.07 5.80 -5.70
CA VAL A 51 0.68 7.06 -5.65
C VAL A 51 0.50 7.83 -6.95
N LEU A 52 0.27 9.13 -6.84
CA LEU A 52 0.07 10.04 -7.96
C LEU A 52 1.18 11.11 -7.99
N TYR A 53 1.94 11.12 -9.07
CA TYR A 53 2.94 12.13 -9.40
C TYR A 53 2.35 13.13 -10.39
N LEU A 54 2.77 14.40 -10.26
CA LEU A 54 2.27 15.51 -11.06
C LEU A 54 3.44 16.28 -11.67
N TYR A 55 3.46 16.37 -13.00
CA TYR A 55 4.52 17.04 -13.76
C TYR A 55 3.90 18.08 -14.70
N PRO A 56 3.42 19.23 -14.20
CA PRO A 56 2.92 20.31 -15.06
C PRO A 56 4.06 20.95 -15.86
N SER A 57 3.75 21.58 -16.99
CA SER A 57 4.76 22.26 -17.84
C SER A 57 5.41 23.47 -17.17
N THR A 58 4.70 24.09 -16.23
CA THR A 58 5.14 25.20 -15.38
C THR A 58 4.65 24.93 -13.96
N THR A 59 5.23 25.58 -12.95
CA THR A 59 4.70 25.47 -11.59
C THR A 59 3.25 25.96 -11.56
N THR A 60 2.33 25.12 -11.08
CA THR A 60 0.89 25.34 -11.18
C THR A 60 0.20 24.96 -9.88
N ASP A 61 -0.70 25.82 -9.42
CA ASP A 61 -1.59 25.52 -8.29
C ASP A 61 -2.77 24.67 -8.78
N LEU A 62 -2.91 23.48 -8.21
CA LEU A 62 -3.83 22.43 -8.62
C LEU A 62 -4.76 22.02 -7.48
N SER A 63 -6.03 21.91 -7.82
CA SER A 63 -7.02 21.13 -7.08
C SER A 63 -7.09 19.75 -7.71
N VAL A 64 -6.66 18.72 -6.98
CA VAL A 64 -6.67 17.32 -7.42
C VAL A 64 -7.76 16.58 -6.67
N SER A 65 -8.84 16.23 -7.35
CA SER A 65 -9.95 15.48 -6.75
C SER A 65 -9.91 14.02 -7.17
N LEU A 66 -10.14 13.12 -6.22
CA LEU A 66 -10.30 11.69 -6.44
C LEU A 66 -11.73 11.27 -6.10
N ASP A 67 -12.38 10.67 -7.09
CA ASP A 67 -13.62 9.90 -6.94
C ASP A 67 -13.28 8.41 -7.03
N TYR A 68 -13.28 7.75 -5.88
CA TYR A 68 -12.94 6.34 -5.75
C TYR A 68 -14.20 5.52 -5.42
N LYS A 69 -14.50 4.55 -6.28
CA LYS A 69 -15.60 3.59 -6.12
C LYS A 69 -15.23 2.48 -5.12
N GLY A 70 -14.83 2.88 -3.93
CA GLY A 70 -14.49 2.02 -2.81
C GLY A 70 -14.42 2.86 -1.55
N THR A 71 -13.76 2.35 -0.51
CA THR A 71 -13.60 3.09 0.74
C THR A 71 -12.15 3.47 0.93
N LEU A 72 -11.82 4.77 0.97
CA LEU A 72 -10.48 5.21 1.32
C LEU A 72 -10.18 4.85 2.78
N THR A 73 -9.07 4.16 3.02
CA THR A 73 -8.60 3.76 4.36
C THR A 73 -7.48 4.64 4.86
N TYR A 74 -6.69 5.24 3.95
CA TYR A 74 -5.62 6.15 4.28
C TYR A 74 -5.34 7.12 3.14
N THR A 75 -4.86 8.32 3.47
CA THR A 75 -4.48 9.34 2.49
C THR A 75 -3.31 10.17 3.04
N TYR A 76 -2.35 10.52 2.18
CA TYR A 76 -1.25 11.40 2.55
C TYR A 76 -0.76 12.24 1.35
N PRO A 77 -0.53 13.56 1.49
CA PRO A 77 -0.97 14.40 2.61
C PRO A 77 -2.48 14.32 2.84
N THR A 78 -2.99 14.85 3.96
CA THR A 78 -4.43 14.79 4.27
C THR A 78 -5.22 15.71 3.33
N PRO A 79 -6.13 15.17 2.50
CA PRO A 79 -7.00 15.98 1.65
C PRO A 79 -8.21 16.51 2.42
N GLN A 80 -8.99 17.36 1.76
CA GLN A 80 -10.34 17.71 2.19
C GLN A 80 -11.33 16.64 1.72
N THR A 81 -12.22 16.18 2.61
CA THR A 81 -13.31 15.26 2.26
C THR A 81 -14.56 16.05 1.90
N GLN A 82 -15.13 15.78 0.72
CA GLN A 82 -16.39 16.35 0.25
C GLN A 82 -17.59 15.57 0.79
N ALA A 83 -18.76 16.21 0.78
CA ALA A 83 -20.00 15.61 1.30
C ALA A 83 -20.45 14.35 0.54
N ASP A 84 -20.01 14.18 -0.71
CA ASP A 84 -20.28 13.02 -1.56
C ASP A 84 -19.22 11.91 -1.45
N GLY A 85 -18.28 12.02 -0.51
CA GLY A 85 -17.23 11.03 -0.27
C GLY A 85 -15.96 11.21 -1.11
N ARG A 86 -15.96 12.13 -2.08
CA ARG A 86 -14.74 12.47 -2.83
C ARG A 86 -13.71 13.15 -1.94
N VAL A 87 -12.44 13.00 -2.25
CA VAL A 87 -11.36 13.73 -1.58
C VAL A 87 -10.67 14.69 -2.53
N THR A 88 -10.19 15.82 -2.02
CA THR A 88 -9.51 16.84 -2.81
C THR A 88 -8.26 17.34 -2.11
N TRP A 89 -7.13 17.26 -2.81
CA TRP A 89 -5.89 17.94 -2.44
C TRP A 89 -5.83 19.31 -3.11
N GLN A 90 -5.36 20.31 -2.37
CA GLN A 90 -4.99 21.62 -2.91
C GLN A 90 -3.48 21.74 -2.78
N VAL A 91 -2.77 21.82 -3.90
CA VAL A 91 -1.31 21.74 -3.94
C VAL A 91 -0.71 22.64 -5.01
N THR A 92 0.56 23.01 -4.85
CA THR A 92 1.38 23.60 -5.91
C THR A 92 2.29 22.50 -6.46
N ALA A 93 2.09 22.12 -7.73
CA ALA A 93 2.93 21.12 -8.39
C ALA A 93 3.98 21.80 -9.27
N SER A 94 5.22 21.30 -9.21
CA SER A 94 6.34 21.81 -10.02
C SER A 94 6.73 20.84 -11.13
N PRO A 95 7.31 21.32 -12.25
CA PRO A 95 7.67 20.46 -13.39
C PRO A 95 8.63 19.31 -13.08
N ASN A 96 9.37 19.39 -11.97
CA ASN A 96 10.28 18.35 -11.49
C ASN A 96 9.59 17.27 -10.64
N GLY A 97 8.26 17.32 -10.47
CA GLY A 97 7.49 16.37 -9.68
C GLY A 97 7.42 16.70 -8.19
N ASP A 98 7.94 17.85 -7.76
CA ASP A 98 7.77 18.31 -6.38
C ASP A 98 6.37 18.90 -6.17
N ILE A 99 5.73 18.50 -5.06
CA ILE A 99 4.38 18.93 -4.68
C ILE A 99 4.47 19.66 -3.33
N ALA A 100 4.01 20.91 -3.27
CA ALA A 100 3.94 21.67 -2.03
C ALA A 100 2.50 21.84 -1.54
N ASP A 101 2.28 21.74 -0.23
CA ASP A 101 1.02 22.16 0.38
C ASP A 101 1.02 23.67 0.71
N ALA A 102 -0.14 24.18 1.15
CA ALA A 102 -0.30 25.59 1.52
C ALA A 102 0.56 26.03 2.72
N THR A 103 1.16 25.09 3.47
CA THR A 103 2.09 25.39 4.58
C THR A 103 3.55 25.43 4.12
N GLY A 104 3.83 25.12 2.84
CA GLY A 104 5.16 25.03 2.27
C GLY A 104 5.86 23.70 2.56
N ARG A 105 5.14 22.65 2.96
CA ARG A 105 5.72 21.31 3.09
C ARG A 105 5.72 20.62 1.74
N HIS A 106 6.81 19.92 1.47
CA HIS A 106 7.07 19.28 0.19
C HIS A 106 6.82 17.77 0.26
N TYR A 107 6.25 17.25 -0.83
CA TYR A 107 5.85 15.87 -1.00
C TYR A 107 6.32 15.36 -2.36
N PRO A 108 6.78 14.09 -2.44
CA PRO A 108 7.18 13.49 -3.70
C PRO A 108 5.98 13.07 -4.56
N SER A 109 4.80 12.89 -3.96
CA SER A 109 3.58 12.39 -4.59
C SER A 109 2.38 12.61 -3.66
N LEU A 110 1.17 12.47 -4.22
CA LEU A 110 -0.04 12.22 -3.44
C LEU A 110 -0.20 10.70 -3.26
N PHE A 111 -0.71 10.26 -2.11
CA PHE A 111 -0.83 8.85 -1.74
C PHE A 111 -2.20 8.58 -1.16
N TRP A 112 -2.74 7.40 -1.47
CA TRP A 112 -3.91 6.88 -0.79
C TRP A 112 -3.91 5.35 -0.76
N GLU A 113 -4.72 4.79 0.14
CA GLU A 113 -5.07 3.36 0.20
C GLU A 113 -6.59 3.25 0.32
N GLY A 114 -7.15 2.13 -0.12
CA GLY A 114 -8.58 1.91 0.00
C GLY A 114 -9.00 0.46 -0.14
N GLU A 115 -10.18 0.14 0.38
CA GLU A 115 -10.83 -1.15 0.17
C GLU A 115 -11.52 -1.16 -1.20
N GLU A 116 -11.30 -2.23 -1.96
CA GLU A 116 -11.94 -2.47 -3.25
C GLU A 116 -13.27 -3.22 -3.02
N PRO A 117 -14.39 -2.77 -3.60
CA PRO A 117 -15.69 -3.41 -3.40
C PRO A 117 -15.82 -4.75 -4.16
N THR A 118 -14.96 -4.98 -5.16
CA THR A 118 -15.03 -6.15 -6.03
C THR A 118 -13.63 -6.55 -6.46
N ALA A 119 -13.36 -7.86 -6.46
CA ALA A 119 -12.08 -8.39 -6.93
C ALA A 119 -11.85 -8.08 -8.40
N PHE A 120 -10.58 -7.92 -8.78
CA PHE A 120 -10.18 -7.83 -10.19
C PHE A 120 -10.17 -9.21 -10.85
N ALA A 121 -10.49 -9.24 -12.15
CA ALA A 121 -10.31 -10.44 -12.95
C ALA A 121 -8.81 -10.70 -13.19
N GLN A 122 -8.43 -11.97 -13.29
CA GLN A 122 -7.08 -12.39 -13.67
C GLN A 122 -7.16 -13.51 -14.71
N ASP A 123 -7.90 -13.24 -15.78
CA ASP A 123 -8.11 -14.18 -16.89
C ASP A 123 -6.95 -14.15 -17.90
N GLU A 124 -5.99 -13.24 -17.68
CA GLU A 124 -4.74 -13.05 -18.42
C GLU A 124 -3.67 -12.51 -17.46
N GLY A 125 -2.40 -12.65 -17.84
CA GLY A 125 -1.29 -12.13 -17.04
C GLY A 125 0.01 -12.88 -17.28
N PHE A 126 1.03 -12.52 -16.53
CA PHE A 126 2.36 -13.11 -16.61
C PHE A 126 2.60 -13.98 -15.39
N ILE A 127 3.07 -15.20 -15.60
CA ILE A 127 3.57 -16.02 -14.50
C ILE A 127 5.02 -15.63 -14.26
N VAL A 128 5.30 -15.12 -13.06
CA VAL A 128 6.59 -14.54 -12.70
C VAL A 128 7.20 -15.35 -11.57
N ASP A 129 8.37 -15.92 -11.81
CA ASP A 129 9.19 -16.59 -10.80
C ASP A 129 9.93 -15.55 -9.94
N ALA A 130 10.22 -15.90 -8.68
CA ALA A 130 10.78 -14.97 -7.71
C ALA A 130 12.12 -14.34 -8.12
N ASP A 131 12.99 -15.10 -8.79
CA ASP A 131 14.29 -14.63 -9.27
C ASP A 131 14.20 -13.75 -10.52
N ALA A 132 13.11 -13.87 -11.28
CA ALA A 132 12.81 -13.04 -12.45
C ALA A 132 12.05 -11.75 -12.11
N ALA A 133 11.44 -11.65 -10.92
CA ALA A 133 10.49 -10.59 -10.56
C ALA A 133 11.02 -9.16 -10.79
N THR A 134 12.27 -8.89 -10.42
CA THR A 134 12.85 -7.55 -10.58
C THR A 134 13.01 -7.20 -12.06
N GLY A 135 13.68 -8.05 -12.84
CA GLY A 135 13.90 -7.79 -14.27
C GLY A 135 12.59 -7.74 -15.07
N PHE A 136 11.62 -8.58 -14.71
CA PHE A 136 10.27 -8.54 -15.27
C PHE A 136 9.61 -7.17 -15.06
N LEU A 137 9.61 -6.66 -13.81
CA LEU A 137 9.02 -5.35 -13.52
C LEU A 137 9.78 -4.22 -14.21
N GLU A 138 11.11 -4.23 -14.22
CA GLU A 138 11.92 -3.22 -14.93
C GLU A 138 11.55 -3.14 -16.42
N GLU A 139 11.41 -4.29 -17.08
CA GLU A 139 11.00 -4.37 -18.48
C GLU A 139 9.58 -3.84 -18.69
N LYS A 140 8.60 -4.36 -17.96
CA LYS A 140 7.19 -4.02 -18.20
C LYS A 140 6.86 -2.59 -17.82
N LEU A 141 7.42 -2.07 -16.72
CA LEU A 141 7.17 -0.69 -16.29
C LEU A 141 7.77 0.33 -17.25
N SER A 142 8.92 0.01 -17.87
CA SER A 142 9.52 0.83 -18.92
C SER A 142 8.62 0.90 -20.17
N VAL A 143 8.06 -0.23 -20.61
CA VAL A 143 7.06 -0.28 -21.69
C VAL A 143 5.83 0.56 -21.35
N LEU A 144 5.36 0.45 -20.11
CA LEU A 144 4.20 1.20 -19.59
C LEU A 144 4.54 2.66 -19.23
N GLY A 145 5.77 3.11 -19.52
CA GLY A 145 6.14 4.51 -19.49
C GLY A 145 6.52 5.09 -18.13
N LEU A 146 6.69 4.27 -17.09
CA LEU A 146 7.26 4.76 -15.82
C LEU A 146 8.72 5.15 -16.01
N ASP A 147 9.12 6.25 -15.38
CA ASP A 147 10.53 6.63 -15.34
C ASP A 147 11.31 5.81 -14.30
N GLN A 148 12.62 6.02 -14.24
CA GLN A 148 13.49 5.27 -13.33
C GLN A 148 13.11 5.46 -11.85
N ARG A 149 12.68 6.66 -11.45
CA ARG A 149 12.33 6.96 -10.06
C ARG A 149 11.03 6.27 -9.69
N GLU A 150 10.01 6.43 -10.51
CA GLU A 150 8.68 5.83 -10.32
C GLU A 150 8.77 4.30 -10.33
N ALA A 151 9.50 3.74 -11.30
CA ALA A 151 9.71 2.29 -11.41
C ALA A 151 10.46 1.74 -10.19
N ALA A 152 11.49 2.43 -9.69
CA ALA A 152 12.19 2.02 -8.48
C ALA A 152 11.26 1.99 -7.25
N GLU A 153 10.41 3.00 -7.07
CA GLU A 153 9.44 3.03 -5.95
C GLU A 153 8.34 1.97 -6.09
N PHE A 154 7.95 1.65 -7.32
CA PHE A 154 7.04 0.55 -7.62
C PHE A 154 7.69 -0.79 -7.25
N ILE A 155 8.88 -1.07 -7.78
CA ILE A 155 9.60 -2.34 -7.63
C ILE A 155 9.96 -2.58 -6.17
N THR A 156 10.42 -1.56 -5.45
CA THR A 156 10.76 -1.70 -4.01
C THR A 156 9.54 -2.06 -3.16
N PHE A 157 8.32 -1.76 -3.61
CA PHE A 157 7.10 -2.17 -2.92
C PHE A 157 6.57 -3.53 -3.40
N TRP A 158 6.45 -3.73 -4.71
CA TRP A 158 5.81 -4.92 -5.29
C TRP A 158 6.76 -6.07 -5.56
N GLY A 159 8.02 -5.81 -5.89
CA GLY A 159 9.04 -6.83 -6.16
C GLY A 159 9.20 -7.85 -5.03
N PRO A 160 9.42 -7.43 -3.77
CA PRO A 160 9.50 -8.35 -2.64
C PRO A 160 8.23 -9.20 -2.45
N ARG A 161 7.04 -8.63 -2.67
CA ARG A 161 5.76 -9.34 -2.55
C ARG A 161 5.55 -10.40 -3.61
N ILE A 162 6.03 -10.17 -4.83
CA ILE A 162 6.06 -11.19 -5.88
C ILE A 162 7.06 -12.28 -5.51
N ALA A 163 8.26 -11.90 -5.06
CA ALA A 163 9.33 -12.84 -4.74
C ALA A 163 8.99 -13.76 -3.56
N GLU A 164 8.34 -13.24 -2.52
CA GLU A 164 7.93 -14.01 -1.33
C GLU A 164 6.95 -15.16 -1.66
N ARG A 165 6.21 -15.05 -2.78
CA ARG A 165 5.30 -16.11 -3.25
C ARG A 165 6.03 -17.26 -3.95
N GLY A 166 7.31 -17.09 -4.31
CA GLY A 166 8.05 -18.04 -5.14
C GLY A 166 7.66 -17.98 -6.62
N ARG A 167 6.35 -17.99 -6.91
CA ARG A 167 5.78 -17.83 -8.24
C ARG A 167 4.41 -17.18 -8.15
N ALA A 168 4.14 -16.16 -8.96
CA ALA A 168 2.87 -15.42 -8.92
C ALA A 168 2.32 -15.15 -10.32
N LEU A 169 1.00 -15.03 -10.43
CA LEU A 169 0.34 -14.42 -11.59
C LEU A 169 0.27 -12.92 -11.38
N VAL A 170 0.92 -12.15 -12.26
CA VAL A 170 0.88 -10.69 -12.29
C VAL A 170 0.04 -10.23 -13.47
N THR A 171 -1.08 -9.56 -13.16
CA THR A 171 -2.00 -8.99 -14.16
C THR A 171 -1.96 -7.47 -14.07
N PHE A 172 -1.77 -6.78 -15.19
CA PHE A 172 -1.91 -5.33 -15.30
C PHE A 172 -3.39 -5.00 -15.56
N ALA A 173 -4.09 -4.51 -14.54
CA ALA A 173 -5.52 -4.26 -14.55
C ALA A 173 -5.86 -2.76 -14.64
N THR A 174 -4.99 -1.97 -15.28
CA THR A 174 -5.06 -0.50 -15.32
C THR A 174 -6.43 0.01 -15.78
N ASP A 175 -7.00 -0.51 -16.87
CA ASP A 175 -8.27 -0.01 -17.39
C ASP A 175 -9.44 -0.25 -16.44
N GLU A 176 -9.44 -1.41 -15.78
CA GLU A 176 -10.45 -1.74 -14.77
C GLU A 176 -10.32 -0.83 -13.55
N TYR A 177 -9.10 -0.65 -13.06
CA TYR A 177 -8.80 0.25 -11.96
C TYR A 177 -9.16 1.71 -12.29
N ALA A 178 -8.91 2.16 -13.52
CA ALA A 178 -9.17 3.53 -13.95
C ALA A 178 -10.66 3.89 -13.94
N ARG A 179 -11.55 2.91 -14.12
CA ARG A 179 -13.02 3.09 -13.99
C ARG A 179 -13.48 3.20 -12.53
N ARG A 180 -12.63 2.82 -11.58
CA ARG A 180 -12.88 2.82 -10.14
C ARG A 180 -12.26 4.03 -9.46
N ALA A 181 -11.07 4.46 -9.86
CA ALA A 181 -10.38 5.65 -9.35
C ALA A 181 -10.30 6.73 -10.44
N VAL A 182 -11.17 7.73 -10.36
CA VAL A 182 -11.30 8.82 -11.34
C VAL A 182 -10.75 10.12 -10.76
N TYR A 183 -9.78 10.71 -11.45
CA TYR A 183 -9.22 12.01 -11.07
C TYR A 183 -9.85 13.16 -11.85
N ARG A 184 -9.93 14.32 -11.20
CA ARG A 184 -10.17 15.61 -11.84
C ARG A 184 -9.11 16.60 -11.37
N PHE A 185 -8.51 17.30 -12.33
CA PHE A 185 -7.55 18.37 -12.08
C PHE A 185 -8.17 19.71 -12.41
N THR A 186 -7.96 20.71 -11.58
CA THR A 186 -8.49 22.06 -11.78
C THR A 186 -7.42 23.07 -11.40
N ASP A 187 -7.20 24.05 -12.27
CA ASP A 187 -6.38 25.21 -11.97
C ASP A 187 -7.07 26.03 -10.88
N THR A 188 -6.43 26.20 -9.72
CA THR A 188 -7.08 26.87 -8.58
C THR A 188 -7.22 28.38 -8.79
N SER A 189 -6.36 28.97 -9.62
CA SER A 189 -6.35 30.41 -9.88
C SER A 189 -7.49 30.84 -10.81
N SER A 190 -7.79 30.03 -11.81
CA SER A 190 -8.82 30.31 -12.82
C SER A 190 -10.11 29.52 -12.63
N GLY A 191 -10.07 28.41 -11.87
CA GLY A 191 -11.17 27.47 -11.73
C GLY A 191 -11.39 26.59 -12.97
N ALA A 192 -10.50 26.66 -13.97
CA ALA A 192 -10.61 25.89 -15.20
C ALA A 192 -10.21 24.43 -14.98
N GLU A 193 -10.94 23.51 -15.60
CA GLU A 193 -10.54 22.11 -15.65
C GLU A 193 -9.25 21.96 -16.47
N ILE A 194 -8.30 21.21 -15.93
CA ILE A 194 -7.08 20.81 -16.62
C ILE A 194 -7.19 19.32 -16.96
N VAL A 195 -6.99 18.98 -18.22
CA VAL A 195 -6.81 17.59 -18.64
C VAL A 195 -5.32 17.38 -18.89
N PRO A 196 -4.64 16.47 -18.15
CA PRO A 196 -3.27 16.10 -18.47
C PRO A 196 -3.18 15.66 -19.93
N GLU A 197 -2.19 16.18 -20.65
CA GLU A 197 -1.90 15.74 -22.02
C GLU A 197 -1.46 14.27 -22.02
N THR A 198 -0.75 13.86 -20.97
CA THR A 198 -0.34 12.49 -20.74
C THR A 198 -0.79 12.03 -19.36
N PHE A 199 -1.51 10.91 -19.29
CA PHE A 199 -1.80 10.24 -18.01
C PHE A 199 -1.36 8.78 -18.09
N ILE A 200 -0.22 8.47 -17.48
CA ILE A 200 0.32 7.12 -17.38
C ILE A 200 -0.24 6.47 -16.12
N ARG A 201 -0.83 5.29 -16.24
CA ARG A 201 -1.38 4.54 -15.10
C ARG A 201 -0.93 3.09 -15.14
N VAL A 202 -0.43 2.60 -14.01
CA VAL A 202 -0.03 1.19 -13.86
C VAL A 202 -0.62 0.62 -12.58
N TYR A 203 -1.54 -0.34 -12.72
CA TYR A 203 -2.11 -1.04 -11.57
C TYR A 203 -1.93 -2.54 -11.73
N VAL A 204 -1.27 -3.17 -10.76
CA VAL A 204 -1.04 -4.63 -10.78
C VAL A 204 -1.99 -5.36 -9.84
N VAL A 205 -2.37 -6.56 -10.24
CA VAL A 205 -3.02 -7.56 -9.39
C VAL A 205 -2.06 -8.72 -9.28
N ILE A 206 -1.63 -9.03 -8.06
CA ILE A 206 -0.73 -10.15 -7.77
C ILE A 206 -1.55 -11.25 -7.11
N GLY A 207 -1.59 -12.42 -7.74
CA GLY A 207 -2.33 -13.56 -7.24
C GLY A 207 -1.58 -14.88 -7.45
N GLU A 208 -2.23 -15.95 -7.01
CA GLU A 208 -1.73 -17.32 -7.18
C GLU A 208 -1.68 -17.72 -8.65
N VAL A 209 -0.76 -18.64 -8.98
CA VAL A 209 -0.68 -19.23 -10.31
C VAL A 209 -1.92 -20.11 -10.55
N PRO A 210 -2.69 -19.87 -11.62
CA PRO A 210 -3.90 -20.63 -11.89
C PRO A 210 -3.56 -22.07 -12.30
N GLN A 211 -4.44 -23.01 -11.96
CA GLN A 211 -4.30 -24.42 -12.37
C GLN A 211 -4.43 -24.59 -13.89
N THR A 212 -5.28 -23.77 -14.51
CA THR A 212 -5.42 -23.67 -15.96
C THR A 212 -4.57 -22.50 -16.46
N PRO A 213 -3.72 -22.68 -17.47
CA PRO A 213 -2.95 -21.58 -18.04
C PRO A 213 -3.84 -20.45 -18.53
N VAL A 214 -3.41 -19.21 -18.27
CA VAL A 214 -4.01 -17.99 -18.82
C VAL A 214 -3.11 -17.43 -19.91
N PRO A 215 -3.66 -16.75 -20.93
CA PRO A 215 -2.84 -16.06 -21.92
C PRO A 215 -2.02 -14.94 -21.29
N GLU A 216 -0.84 -14.67 -21.85
CA GLU A 216 -0.05 -13.48 -21.52
C GLU A 216 -0.71 -12.21 -22.08
N GLN A 217 -0.58 -11.11 -21.36
CA GLN A 217 -1.14 -9.82 -21.79
C GLN A 217 -0.27 -9.18 -22.88
N GLU A 218 -0.94 -8.55 -23.86
CA GLU A 218 -0.27 -7.63 -24.77
C GLU A 218 -0.31 -6.22 -24.18
N LEU A 219 0.83 -5.76 -23.66
CA LEU A 219 0.94 -4.41 -23.11
C LEU A 219 1.20 -3.41 -24.23
N VAL A 220 0.37 -2.37 -24.31
CA VAL A 220 0.54 -1.26 -25.23
C VAL A 220 1.58 -0.29 -24.67
N PRO A 221 2.63 0.07 -25.44
CA PRO A 221 3.59 1.08 -25.01
C PRO A 221 2.91 2.41 -24.66
N ALA A 222 3.36 3.03 -23.59
CA ALA A 222 2.82 4.32 -23.17
C ALA A 222 3.07 5.42 -24.20
N PRO A 223 2.17 6.41 -24.28
CA PRO A 223 2.42 7.61 -25.07
C PRO A 223 3.63 8.39 -24.55
N ALA A 224 4.20 9.26 -25.39
CA ALA A 224 5.27 10.16 -24.98
C ALA A 224 4.79 11.13 -23.90
N ARG A 225 5.65 11.42 -22.91
CA ARG A 225 5.38 12.41 -21.87
C ARG A 225 5.45 13.83 -22.45
N THR A 226 4.32 14.37 -22.89
CA THR A 226 4.21 15.75 -23.38
C THR A 226 3.34 16.59 -22.45
N GLY A 227 3.71 17.87 -22.33
CA GLY A 227 3.04 18.87 -21.50
C GLY A 227 2.75 18.40 -20.08
N PHE A 228 1.57 18.73 -19.55
CA PHE A 228 1.19 18.26 -18.22
C PHE A 228 1.03 16.75 -18.22
N THR A 229 1.94 16.08 -17.49
CA THR A 229 1.92 14.64 -17.30
C THR A 229 1.51 14.30 -15.87
N ALA A 230 0.51 13.43 -15.72
CA ALA A 230 0.20 12.76 -14.48
C ALA A 230 0.65 11.29 -14.57
N VAL A 231 1.21 10.76 -13.48
CA VAL A 231 1.59 9.35 -13.40
C VAL A 231 1.00 8.76 -12.14
N GLU A 232 0.24 7.68 -12.27
CA GLU A 232 -0.23 6.92 -11.13
C GLU A 232 0.26 5.47 -11.22
N TRP A 233 0.71 4.94 -10.09
CA TRP A 233 0.83 3.50 -9.98
C TRP A 233 0.33 2.98 -8.64
N GLY A 234 -0.07 1.71 -8.63
CA GLY A 234 -0.58 1.02 -7.44
C GLY A 234 -0.78 -0.46 -7.71
N GLY A 235 -1.51 -1.14 -6.83
CA GLY A 235 -1.92 -2.51 -7.07
C GLY A 235 -2.67 -3.12 -5.91
N THR A 236 -2.98 -4.41 -6.05
CA THR A 236 -3.52 -5.24 -4.97
C THR A 236 -2.88 -6.62 -4.99
N GLU A 237 -2.93 -7.30 -3.86
CA GLU A 237 -2.48 -8.68 -3.71
C GLU A 237 -3.61 -9.50 -3.09
N ARG A 238 -3.73 -10.76 -3.52
CA ARG A 238 -4.73 -11.71 -3.03
C ARG A 238 -4.18 -13.10 -2.79
#